data_AF-A0A7Y9WR65-F1
#
_entry.id   AF-A0A7Y9WR65-F1
#
_cell.length_a   1.000
_cell.length_b   1.000
_cell.length_c   1.000
_cell.angle_alpha   90.00
_cell.angle_beta   90.00
_cell.angle_gamma   90.00
#
_symmetry.space_group_name_H-M   'P 1'
#
loop_
_entity.id
_entity.type
_entity.pdbx_description
1 polymer ?
#
loop_
_entity_poly.entity_id
_entity_poly.type
_entity_poly.pdbx_seq_one_letter_code
_entity_poly.pdbx_strand_id
1 'polypeptide(L)'
;MTTQALENLARARAAHVEASTALDQAAQANSALLVRAAEARAKIEEAVREAKTNGDPTGKWAMQLRLATDDQNDIQGMLNGSQALLNERNAAMAAANQAVQSAELEARHEEAGIHARELDAHICELEAKFCEAIQARLAVHVAMNPPSQFGSKTACHKFYAPSRLMHNIVARQDAAA
;
A
#
# COMPACT_ATOMS: atom_id res chain seq x y z
N MET A 1 5.67 -13.08 -14.47
CA MET A 1 6.70 -12.51 -13.59
C MET A 1 5.96 -11.86 -12.42
N THR A 2 6.12 -12.34 -11.19
CA THR A 2 5.71 -11.55 -10.03
C THR A 2 6.72 -10.42 -9.90
N THR A 3 6.23 -9.18 -9.86
CA THR A 3 7.10 -8.02 -9.87
C THR A 3 7.51 -7.69 -8.43
N GLN A 4 8.74 -7.23 -8.25
CA GLN A 4 9.34 -7.05 -6.92
C GLN A 4 8.54 -6.05 -6.06
N ALA A 5 7.84 -5.08 -6.68
CA ALA A 5 6.99 -4.13 -5.94
C ALA A 5 5.71 -4.80 -5.43
N LEU A 6 5.12 -5.76 -6.15
CA LEU A 6 3.95 -6.52 -5.66
C LEU A 6 4.28 -7.40 -4.46
N GLU A 7 5.48 -8.00 -4.45
CA GLU A 7 5.97 -8.79 -3.32
C GLU A 7 6.28 -7.91 -2.10
N ASN A 8 6.82 -6.71 -2.32
CA ASN A 8 7.02 -5.71 -1.27
C ASN A 8 5.67 -5.23 -0.70
N LEU A 9 4.68 -4.96 -1.55
CA LEU A 9 3.33 -4.57 -1.14
C LEU A 9 2.64 -5.67 -0.30
N ALA A 10 2.75 -6.93 -0.72
CA ALA A 10 2.20 -8.05 0.04
C ALA A 10 2.81 -8.14 1.45
N ARG A 11 4.13 -8.00 1.56
CA ARG A 11 4.84 -7.97 2.86
C ARG A 11 4.43 -6.77 3.71
N ALA A 12 4.33 -5.58 3.11
CA ALA A 12 3.89 -4.37 3.83
C ALA A 12 2.47 -4.52 4.38
N ARG A 13 1.55 -5.08 3.59
CA ARG A 13 0.16 -5.35 4.03
C ARG A 13 0.09 -6.37 5.14
N ALA A 14 0.89 -7.45 5.08
CA ALA A 14 0.98 -8.44 6.15
C ALA A 14 1.45 -7.79 7.46
N ALA A 15 2.53 -6.99 7.41
CA ALA A 15 3.04 -6.27 8.57
C ALA A 15 2.02 -5.27 9.15
N HIS A 16 1.21 -4.63 8.31
CA HIS A 16 0.13 -3.75 8.76
C HIS A 16 -0.96 -4.51 9.52
N VAL A 17 -1.36 -5.69 9.02
CA VAL A 17 -2.36 -6.55 9.70
C VAL A 17 -1.82 -7.02 11.06
N GLU A 18 -0.56 -7.45 11.12
CA GLU A 18 0.09 -7.85 12.37
C GLU A 18 0.15 -6.69 13.37
N ALA A 19 0.58 -5.49 12.93
CA ALA A 19 0.64 -4.31 13.77
C ALA A 19 -0.75 -3.89 14.29
N SER A 20 -1.78 -3.93 13.44
CA SER A 20 -3.17 -3.65 13.83
C SER A 20 -3.66 -4.64 14.88
N THR A 21 -3.44 -5.94 14.65
CA THR A 21 -3.86 -7.00 15.58
C THR A 21 -3.18 -6.83 16.94
N ALA A 22 -1.89 -6.51 16.95
CA ALA A 22 -1.13 -6.27 18.18
C ALA A 22 -1.63 -5.02 18.93
N LEU A 23 -1.99 -3.95 18.20
CA LEU A 23 -2.56 -2.74 18.80
C LEU A 23 -3.94 -3.04 19.42
N ASP A 24 -4.79 -3.80 18.73
CA ASP A 24 -6.12 -4.17 19.23
C ASP A 24 -6.02 -5.02 20.51
N GLN A 25 -5.10 -5.98 20.56
CA GLN A 25 -4.84 -6.78 21.76
C GLN A 25 -4.35 -5.91 22.93
N ALA A 26 -3.44 -4.96 22.67
CA ALA A 26 -2.98 -4.03 23.70
C ALA A 26 -4.12 -3.11 24.19
N ALA A 27 -4.99 -2.65 23.29
CA ALA A 27 -6.15 -1.83 23.63
C ALA A 27 -7.17 -2.59 24.49
N GLN A 28 -7.43 -3.86 24.16
CA GLN A 28 -8.30 -4.74 24.96
C GLN A 28 -7.72 -5.00 26.34
N ALA A 29 -6.41 -5.29 26.44
CA ALA A 29 -5.74 -5.47 27.72
C ALA A 29 -5.81 -4.21 28.59
N ASN A 30 -5.59 -3.03 27.99
CA ASN A 30 -5.72 -1.76 28.70
C ASN A 30 -7.17 -1.49 29.16
N SER A 31 -8.15 -1.80 28.31
CA SER A 31 -9.56 -1.67 28.66
C SER A 31 -9.94 -2.57 29.84
N ALA A 32 -9.47 -3.82 29.86
CA ALA A 32 -9.69 -4.73 30.99
C ALA A 32 -9.07 -4.21 32.29
N LEU A 33 -7.87 -3.60 32.23
CA LEU A 33 -7.23 -2.95 33.38
C LEU A 33 -8.05 -1.76 33.90
N LEU A 34 -8.62 -0.94 33.00
CA LEU A 34 -9.49 0.18 33.38
C LEU A 34 -10.77 -0.28 34.07
N VAL A 35 -11.38 -1.38 33.61
CA VAL A 35 -12.54 -1.98 34.29
C VAL A 35 -12.16 -2.43 35.69
N ARG A 36 -11.04 -3.17 35.82
CA ARG A 36 -10.57 -3.64 37.14
C ARG A 36 -10.21 -2.48 38.08
N ALA A 37 -9.68 -1.37 37.55
CA ALA A 37 -9.41 -0.17 38.32
C ALA A 37 -10.72 0.46 38.86
N ALA A 38 -11.78 0.50 38.04
CA ALA A 38 -13.09 0.98 38.47
C ALA A 38 -13.70 0.06 39.55
N GLU A 39 -13.58 -1.26 39.40
CA GLU A 39 -14.03 -2.23 40.42
C GLU A 39 -13.28 -2.08 41.75
N ALA A 40 -11.95 -1.87 41.72
CA ALA A 40 -11.16 -1.63 42.93
C ALA A 40 -11.61 -0.34 43.65
N ARG A 41 -11.87 0.74 42.90
CA ARG A 41 -12.42 2.00 43.46
C ARG A 41 -13.80 1.80 44.07
N ALA A 42 -14.68 1.05 43.42
CA ALA A 42 -16.00 0.74 43.96
C ALA A 42 -15.91 -0.03 45.30
N LYS A 43 -14.99 -1.00 45.42
CA LYS A 43 -14.74 -1.73 46.67
C LYS A 43 -14.21 -0.83 47.79
N ILE A 44 -13.35 0.14 47.46
CA ILE A 44 -12.87 1.15 48.41
C ILE A 44 -14.04 1.98 48.93
N GLU A 45 -14.88 2.50 48.03
CA GLU A 45 -16.05 3.30 48.38
C GLU A 45 -17.05 2.51 49.24
N GLU A 46 -17.27 1.24 48.90
CA GLU A 46 -18.14 0.33 49.66
C GLU A 46 -17.59 0.09 51.07
N ALA A 47 -16.31 -0.24 51.22
CA ALA A 47 -15.68 -0.45 52.52
C ALA A 47 -15.76 0.80 53.40
N VAL A 48 -15.56 2.00 52.83
CA VAL A 48 -15.70 3.27 53.56
C VAL A 48 -17.15 3.52 53.97
N ARG A 49 -18.12 3.25 53.08
CA ARG A 49 -19.55 3.43 53.37
C ARG A 49 -20.02 2.49 54.49
N GLU A 50 -19.63 1.22 54.44
CA GLU A 50 -19.99 0.21 55.42
C GLU A 50 -19.34 0.48 56.78
N ALA A 51 -18.06 0.84 56.81
CA ALA A 51 -17.39 1.24 58.05
C ALA A 51 -18.05 2.45 58.72
N LYS A 52 -18.54 3.43 57.94
CA LYS A 52 -19.27 4.59 58.46
C LYS A 52 -20.66 4.25 58.99
N THR A 53 -21.39 3.38 58.28
CA THR A 53 -22.79 3.04 58.63
C THR A 53 -22.87 2.07 59.80
N ASN A 54 -22.06 1.02 59.76
CA ASN A 54 -22.17 -0.14 60.65
C ASN A 54 -21.04 -0.22 61.69
N GLY A 55 -20.04 0.67 61.60
CA GLY A 55 -18.81 0.57 62.39
C GLY A 55 -17.92 -0.58 61.92
N ASP A 56 -16.75 -0.71 62.53
CA ASP A 56 -15.81 -1.81 62.23
C ASP A 56 -15.16 -2.40 63.49
N PRO A 57 -15.94 -3.01 64.40
CA PRO A 57 -15.42 -3.54 65.66
C PRO A 57 -14.47 -4.75 65.47
N THR A 58 -14.50 -5.39 64.30
CA THR A 58 -13.66 -6.55 63.97
C THR A 58 -12.48 -6.21 63.05
N GLY A 59 -12.37 -4.97 62.58
CA GLY A 59 -11.33 -4.55 61.63
C GLY A 59 -11.52 -5.10 60.20
N LYS A 60 -12.66 -5.71 59.90
CA LYS A 60 -12.95 -6.36 58.61
C LYS A 60 -12.94 -5.34 57.47
N TRP A 61 -13.60 -4.20 57.67
CA TRP A 61 -13.71 -3.17 56.63
C TRP A 61 -12.41 -2.41 56.46
N ALA A 62 -11.66 -2.16 57.54
CA ALA A 62 -10.31 -1.60 57.49
C ALA A 62 -9.34 -2.50 56.70
N MET A 63 -9.41 -3.82 56.89
CA MET A 63 -8.59 -4.76 56.12
C MET A 63 -9.00 -4.80 54.64
N GLN A 64 -10.31 -4.81 54.34
CA GLN A 64 -10.79 -4.75 52.95
C GLN A 64 -10.40 -3.44 52.26
N LEU A 65 -10.48 -2.31 52.96
CA LEU A 65 -10.04 -1.01 52.45
C LEU A 65 -8.56 -1.04 52.09
N ARG A 66 -7.72 -1.61 52.96
CA ARG A 66 -6.28 -1.73 52.71
C ARG A 66 -6.01 -2.61 51.48
N LEU A 67 -6.61 -3.80 51.41
CA LEU A 67 -6.45 -4.70 50.26
C LEU A 67 -6.89 -4.04 48.95
N ALA A 68 -8.03 -3.34 48.96
CA ALA A 68 -8.53 -2.65 47.78
C ALA A 68 -7.63 -1.45 47.38
N THR A 69 -7.00 -0.80 48.35
CA THR A 69 -6.02 0.29 48.11
C THR A 69 -4.72 -0.26 47.50
N ASP A 70 -4.21 -1.37 48.03
CA ASP A 70 -3.01 -2.04 47.51
C ASP A 70 -3.29 -2.53 46.07
N ASP A 71 -4.44 -3.18 45.83
CA ASP A 71 -4.91 -3.57 44.49
C ASP A 71 -5.00 -2.36 43.54
N GLN A 72 -5.53 -1.22 44.00
CA GLN A 72 -5.62 0.00 43.19
C GLN A 72 -4.23 0.51 42.79
N ASN A 73 -3.26 0.50 43.72
CA ASN A 73 -1.90 0.94 43.45
C ASN A 73 -1.21 0.03 42.41
N ASP A 74 -1.36 -1.28 42.56
CA ASP A 74 -0.82 -2.26 41.62
C ASP A 74 -1.44 -2.10 40.21
N ILE A 75 -2.76 -1.93 40.14
CA ILE A 75 -3.46 -1.69 38.87
C ILE A 75 -3.01 -0.36 38.24
N GLN A 76 -2.79 0.68 39.03
CA GLN A 76 -2.28 1.95 38.53
C GLN A 76 -0.87 1.80 37.95
N GLY A 77 -0.02 0.97 38.57
CA GLY A 77 1.29 0.59 38.02
C GLY A 77 1.17 -0.12 36.68
N MET A 78 0.27 -1.11 36.58
CA MET A 78 -0.01 -1.82 35.33
C MET A 78 -0.55 -0.91 34.22
N LEU A 79 -1.44 0.04 34.56
CA LEU A 79 -1.99 1.01 33.62
C LEU A 79 -0.91 1.94 33.04
N ASN A 80 0.03 2.39 33.88
CA ASN A 80 1.14 3.21 33.41
C ASN A 80 2.04 2.45 32.41
N GLY A 81 2.34 1.18 32.70
CA GLY A 81 3.09 0.32 31.77
C GLY A 81 2.32 0.02 30.48
N SER A 82 1.02 -0.24 30.60
CA SER A 82 0.11 -0.47 29.47
C SER A 82 0.03 0.75 28.53
N GLN A 83 0.00 1.97 29.07
CA GLN A 83 -0.02 3.19 28.26
C GLN A 83 1.27 3.36 27.45
N ALA A 84 2.43 3.00 28.01
CA ALA A 84 3.70 3.02 27.28
C ALA A 84 3.69 2.03 26.11
N LEU A 85 3.20 0.81 26.33
CA LEU A 85 3.03 -0.20 25.28
C LEU A 85 2.05 0.28 24.20
N LEU A 86 0.93 0.90 24.57
CA LEU A 86 -0.02 1.46 23.59
C LEU A 86 0.63 2.52 22.71
N ASN A 87 1.44 3.42 23.29
CA ASN A 87 2.14 4.44 22.52
C ASN A 87 3.14 3.81 21.54
N GLU A 88 3.88 2.79 21.96
CA GLU A 88 4.79 2.04 21.09
C GLU A 88 4.05 1.34 19.94
N ARG A 89 2.92 0.68 20.23
CA ARG A 89 2.11 -0.02 19.21
C ARG A 89 1.44 0.95 18.25
N ASN A 90 1.00 2.11 18.71
CA ASN A 90 0.50 3.19 17.86
C ASN A 90 1.58 3.70 16.90
N ALA A 91 2.81 3.89 17.37
CA ALA A 91 3.93 4.28 16.52
C ALA A 91 4.26 3.20 15.47
N ALA A 92 4.26 1.93 15.88
CA ALA A 92 4.47 0.80 14.96
C ALA A 92 3.37 0.70 13.89
N MET A 93 2.10 0.91 14.26
CA MET A 93 0.97 0.95 13.32
C MET A 93 1.13 2.11 12.33
N ALA A 94 1.47 3.31 12.82
CA ALA A 94 1.68 4.47 11.94
C ALA A 94 2.81 4.22 10.93
N ALA A 95 3.92 3.62 11.36
CA ALA A 95 5.02 3.25 10.48
C ALA A 95 4.61 2.18 9.45
N ALA A 96 3.85 1.16 9.88
CA ALA A 96 3.35 0.12 8.97
C ALA A 96 2.37 0.70 7.94
N ASN A 97 1.50 1.64 8.32
CA ASN A 97 0.59 2.31 7.41
C ASN A 97 1.35 3.16 6.36
N GLN A 98 2.38 3.89 6.79
CA GLN A 98 3.25 4.62 5.86
C GLN A 98 3.96 3.68 4.88
N ALA A 99 4.46 2.54 5.36
CA ALA A 99 5.11 1.54 4.51
C ALA A 99 4.15 0.96 3.46
N VAL A 100 2.90 0.67 3.83
CA VAL A 100 1.86 0.23 2.87
C VAL A 100 1.60 1.30 1.82
N GLN A 101 1.41 2.55 2.21
CA GLN A 101 1.16 3.64 1.25
C GLN A 101 2.31 3.83 0.26
N SER A 102 3.55 3.78 0.73
CA SER A 102 4.73 3.85 -0.12
C SER A 102 4.79 2.67 -1.10
N ALA A 103 4.60 1.45 -0.61
CA ALA A 103 4.62 0.25 -1.44
C ALA A 103 3.47 0.20 -2.46
N GLU A 104 2.30 0.75 -2.14
CA GLU A 104 1.18 0.87 -3.08
C GLU A 104 1.48 1.84 -4.22
N LEU A 105 2.14 2.96 -3.93
CA LEU A 105 2.56 3.90 -4.97
C LEU A 105 3.60 3.27 -5.90
N GLU A 106 4.58 2.57 -5.34
CA GLU A 106 5.60 1.85 -6.11
C GLU A 106 4.97 0.76 -6.99
N ALA A 107 4.07 -0.05 -6.43
CA ALA A 107 3.37 -1.10 -7.18
C ALA A 107 2.55 -0.51 -8.35
N ARG A 108 1.79 0.56 -8.11
CA ARG A 108 1.04 1.24 -9.18
C ARG A 108 1.95 1.82 -10.25
N HIS A 109 3.11 2.35 -9.87
CA HIS A 109 4.06 2.90 -10.83
C HIS A 109 4.68 1.79 -11.70
N GLU A 110 5.01 0.65 -11.10
CA GLU A 110 5.50 -0.52 -11.82
C GLU A 110 4.45 -1.09 -12.78
N GLU A 111 3.21 -1.27 -12.32
CA GLU A 111 2.08 -1.71 -13.15
C GLU A 111 1.85 -0.77 -14.33
N ALA A 112 1.81 0.54 -14.09
CA ALA A 112 1.67 1.54 -15.15
C ALA A 112 2.85 1.50 -16.14
N GLY A 113 4.08 1.28 -15.65
CA GLY A 113 5.27 1.13 -16.48
C GLY A 113 5.23 -0.11 -17.36
N ILE A 114 4.70 -1.23 -16.86
CA ILE A 114 4.51 -2.46 -17.65
C ILE A 114 3.47 -2.22 -18.74
N HIS A 115 2.30 -1.67 -18.39
CA HIS A 115 1.26 -1.40 -19.37
C HIS A 115 1.69 -0.38 -20.44
N ALA A 116 2.47 0.64 -20.07
CA ALA A 116 3.03 1.57 -21.04
C ALA A 116 3.92 0.84 -22.06
N ARG A 117 4.80 -0.06 -21.61
CA ARG A 117 5.66 -0.85 -22.51
C ARG A 117 4.86 -1.81 -23.40
N GLU A 118 3.81 -2.42 -22.87
CA GLU A 118 2.91 -3.28 -23.67
C GLU A 118 2.19 -2.48 -24.76
N LEU A 119 1.69 -1.29 -24.42
CA LEU A 119 1.08 -0.38 -25.39
C LEU A 119 2.08 0.11 -26.44
N ASP A 120 3.28 0.49 -26.03
CA ASP A 120 4.35 0.89 -26.94
C ASP A 120 4.72 -0.24 -27.91
N ALA A 121 4.81 -1.48 -27.42
CA ALA A 121 5.05 -2.65 -28.27
C ALA A 121 3.93 -2.83 -29.31
N HIS A 122 2.66 -2.71 -28.90
CA HIS A 122 1.53 -2.77 -29.82
C HIS A 122 1.51 -1.62 -30.84
N ILE A 123 1.87 -0.40 -30.43
CA ILE A 123 1.99 0.74 -31.34
C ILE A 123 3.03 0.42 -32.41
N CYS A 124 4.20 -0.08 -32.02
CA CYS A 124 5.26 -0.44 -32.96
C CYS A 124 4.81 -1.55 -33.94
N GLU A 125 4.11 -2.58 -33.47
CA GLU A 125 3.54 -3.61 -34.36
C GLU A 125 2.56 -3.05 -35.40
N LEU A 126 1.71 -2.11 -34.98
CA LEU A 126 0.76 -1.45 -35.88
C LEU A 126 1.47 -0.55 -36.89
N GLU A 127 2.50 0.18 -36.46
CA GLU A 127 3.33 1.02 -37.33
C GLU A 127 4.09 0.19 -38.37
N ALA A 128 4.62 -0.97 -38.00
CA ALA A 128 5.27 -1.89 -38.93
C ALA A 128 4.29 -2.35 -40.02
N LYS A 129 3.10 -2.84 -39.63
CA LYS A 129 2.03 -3.25 -40.58
C LYS A 129 1.60 -2.10 -41.49
N PHE A 130 1.52 -0.88 -40.95
CA PHE A 130 1.19 0.30 -41.74
C PHE A 130 2.28 0.65 -42.76
N CYS A 131 3.55 0.54 -42.38
CA CYS A 131 4.67 0.73 -43.30
C CYS A 131 4.68 -0.30 -44.43
N GLU A 132 4.44 -1.58 -44.12
CA GLU A 132 4.29 -2.64 -45.11
C GLU A 132 3.16 -2.35 -46.10
N ALA A 133 2.00 -1.90 -45.61
CA ALA A 133 0.87 -1.54 -46.44
C ALA A 133 1.20 -0.36 -47.39
N ILE A 134 1.91 0.65 -46.91
CA ILE A 134 2.38 1.78 -47.73
C ILE A 134 3.35 1.28 -48.82
N GLN A 135 4.32 0.44 -48.47
CA GLN A 135 5.29 -0.12 -49.42
C GLN A 135 4.60 -0.95 -50.50
N ALA A 136 3.65 -1.81 -50.12
CA ALA A 136 2.86 -2.59 -51.07
C ALA A 136 2.06 -1.70 -52.03
N ARG A 137 1.44 -0.62 -51.52
CA ARG A 137 0.71 0.34 -52.35
C ARG A 137 1.63 1.10 -53.31
N LEU A 138 2.81 1.51 -52.85
CA LEU A 138 3.84 2.14 -53.68
C LEU A 138 4.28 1.19 -54.81
N ALA A 139 4.51 -0.09 -54.50
CA ALA A 139 4.92 -1.08 -55.50
C ALA A 139 3.87 -1.27 -56.60
N VAL A 140 2.58 -1.41 -56.22
CA VAL A 140 1.46 -1.46 -57.18
C VAL A 140 1.43 -0.22 -58.06
N HIS A 141 1.62 0.96 -57.48
CA HIS A 141 1.61 2.21 -58.25
C HIS A 141 2.80 2.30 -59.22
N VAL A 142 4.01 1.93 -58.80
CA VAL A 142 5.19 1.89 -59.67
C VAL A 142 4.98 0.91 -60.82
N ALA A 143 4.34 -0.22 -60.57
CA ALA A 143 4.00 -1.19 -61.62
C ALA A 143 2.95 -0.63 -62.62
N MET A 144 1.95 0.12 -62.13
CA MET A 144 0.92 0.76 -62.98
C MET A 144 1.43 1.99 -63.73
N ASN A 145 2.39 2.73 -63.16
CA ASN A 145 2.96 3.96 -63.71
C ASN A 145 4.50 3.88 -63.72
N PRO A 146 5.08 3.08 -64.62
CA PRO A 146 6.52 2.94 -64.69
C PRO A 146 7.17 4.29 -65.02
N PRO A 147 8.28 4.66 -64.33
CA PRO A 147 8.94 5.93 -64.57
C PRO A 147 9.42 6.00 -66.02
N SER A 148 9.04 7.06 -66.74
CA SER A 148 9.52 7.27 -68.10
C SER A 148 11.05 7.44 -68.09
N GLN A 149 11.73 7.01 -69.16
CA GLN A 149 13.19 7.14 -69.31
C GLN A 149 13.70 8.60 -69.19
N PHE A 150 12.80 9.58 -69.14
CA PHE A 150 13.09 11.01 -69.01
C PHE A 150 12.75 11.60 -67.62
N GLY A 151 12.84 10.79 -66.55
CA GLY A 151 13.17 11.30 -65.21
C GLY A 151 12.09 12.07 -64.46
N SER A 152 10.81 11.95 -64.78
CA SER A 152 9.77 12.61 -63.97
C SER A 152 9.41 11.78 -62.73
N LYS A 153 10.11 12.03 -61.62
CA LYS A 153 9.66 11.64 -60.27
C LYS A 153 8.52 12.59 -59.86
N THR A 154 7.30 12.32 -60.34
CA THR A 154 6.10 13.10 -59.98
C THR A 154 5.88 13.14 -58.46
N ALA A 155 5.19 14.18 -57.97
CA ALA A 155 4.91 14.41 -56.54
C ALA A 155 4.29 13.19 -55.82
N CYS A 156 3.58 12.32 -56.56
CA CYS A 156 2.98 11.09 -56.03
C CYS A 156 4.01 10.02 -55.62
N HIS A 157 5.17 9.91 -56.28
CA HIS A 157 6.22 8.98 -55.84
C HIS A 157 6.87 9.41 -54.52
N LYS A 158 6.82 10.70 -54.19
CA LYS A 158 7.22 11.21 -52.86
C LYS A 158 6.12 11.04 -51.82
N PHE A 159 4.85 11.06 -52.24
CA PHE A 159 3.69 10.94 -51.35
C PHE A 159 3.57 9.56 -50.69
N TYR A 160 3.81 8.49 -51.45
CA TYR A 160 3.75 7.11 -50.94
C TYR A 160 5.10 6.59 -50.42
N ALA A 161 6.14 7.43 -50.38
CA ALA A 161 7.38 7.06 -49.73
C ALA A 161 7.21 7.19 -48.20
N PRO A 162 7.48 6.15 -47.40
CA PRO A 162 7.40 6.26 -45.94
C PRO A 162 8.37 7.33 -45.44
N SER A 163 7.95 8.13 -44.47
CA SER A 163 8.78 9.20 -43.92
C SER A 163 10.02 8.62 -43.24
N ARG A 164 11.14 9.36 -43.26
CA ARG A 164 12.37 8.96 -42.54
C ARG A 164 12.13 8.75 -41.04
N LEU A 165 11.20 9.49 -40.47
CA LEU A 165 10.79 9.36 -39.07
C LEU A 165 10.14 8.00 -38.80
N MET A 166 9.19 7.56 -39.64
CA MET A 166 8.59 6.22 -39.51
C MET A 166 9.61 5.11 -39.74
N HIS A 167 10.49 5.25 -40.74
CA HIS A 167 11.49 4.23 -41.03
C HIS A 167 12.50 4.04 -39.87
N ASN A 168 12.85 5.11 -39.17
CA ASN A 168 13.74 5.05 -38.01
C ASN A 168 13.08 4.42 -36.78
N ILE A 169 11.75 4.52 -36.64
CA ILE A 169 11.01 3.88 -35.54
C ILE A 169 11.02 2.36 -35.74
N VAL A 170 10.75 1.90 -36.96
CA VAL A 170 10.83 0.47 -37.33
C VAL A 170 12.27 -0.08 -37.19
N ALA A 171 13.29 0.64 -37.67
CA ALA A 171 14.68 0.17 -37.62
C ALA A 171 15.27 0.11 -36.20
N ARG A 172 14.75 0.89 -35.24
CA ARG A 172 15.16 0.78 -33.82
C ARG A 172 14.64 -0.49 -33.16
N GLN A 173 13.58 -1.08 -33.69
CA GLN A 173 12.97 -2.32 -33.23
C GLN A 173 13.87 -3.53 -33.53
N ASP A 174 14.47 -3.59 -34.72
CA ASP A 174 15.40 -4.66 -35.14
C ASP A 174 16.73 -4.65 -34.35
N ALA A 175 17.07 -3.53 -33.71
CA ALA A 175 18.29 -3.38 -32.91
C ALA A 175 18.08 -3.65 -31.41
N ALA A 176 16.82 -3.76 -30.94
CA ALA A 176 16.46 -3.97 -29.55
C ALA A 176 15.89 -5.37 -29.25
N ALA A 177 15.69 -6.19 -30.29
CA ALA A 177 15.38 -7.63 -30.21
C ALA A 177 16.66 -8.48 -30.15
#